data_AF-A0A522UK08-F1
#
_entry.id   AF-A0A522UK08-F1
#
_cell.length_a   1.000
_cell.length_b   1.000
_cell.length_c   1.000
_cell.angle_alpha   90.00
_cell.angle_beta   90.00
_cell.angle_gamma   90.00
#
_symmetry.space_group_name_H-M   'P 1'
#
loop_
_entity.id
_entity.type
_entity.pdbx_description
1 polymer ?
#
loop_
_entity_poly.entity_id
_entity_poly.type
_entity_poly.pdbx_seq_one_letter_code
_entity_poly.pdbx_strand_id
1 'polypeptide(L)'
;MKLRFVFAMLGAMLAGAANAQVEIFCQPIHTDFLISEETTIRVEVHNNTSDTLVLAGTNRNAKLGFELTTESGAAVSQRTELPFAPADVIHSGETWTRAIDLLPFYDLRNPGRLMLRTYIEWDGKAFLTPKHFFNLTRGPEMGKLIVAAGTGQKKATVKYSLRTVARAEGEMLFLCIEDPETQVRVAAANLGTSIRLYPPQLRRDAEARLHVLHQAAPNRFTHSVLTDTGHLLNQEHFATDYQMPEMREVDAHVVVTGRPYIPGDDRRLPLGPETNH
;
A
#
# COMPACT_ATOMS: atom_id res chain seq x y z
N MET A 1 54.50 -25.65 -39.04
CA MET A 1 53.17 -25.23 -39.51
C MET A 1 52.17 -25.44 -38.36
N LYS A 2 51.65 -24.33 -37.78
CA LYS A 2 50.43 -24.18 -36.94
C LYS A 2 50.34 -25.08 -35.68
N LEU A 3 50.10 -24.60 -34.46
CA LEU A 3 49.16 -23.57 -34.04
C LEU A 3 49.53 -23.08 -32.63
N ARG A 4 49.95 -21.82 -32.53
CA ARG A 4 49.90 -21.01 -31.30
C ARG A 4 48.48 -20.43 -31.19
N PHE A 5 48.06 -20.07 -29.99
CA PHE A 5 46.83 -19.33 -29.64
C PHE A 5 45.53 -20.15 -29.55
N VAL A 6 45.30 -20.76 -28.37
CA VAL A 6 43.94 -20.90 -27.82
C VAL A 6 43.97 -20.58 -26.31
N PHE A 7 43.69 -19.30 -26.03
CA PHE A 7 42.82 -18.81 -24.94
C PHE A 7 43.23 -19.19 -23.51
N ALA A 8 43.95 -18.42 -22.69
CA ALA A 8 43.89 -16.98 -22.41
C ALA A 8 42.49 -16.38 -22.15
N MET A 9 41.41 -17.17 -22.17
CA MET A 9 40.02 -16.68 -22.05
C MET A 9 39.23 -17.35 -20.92
N LEU A 10 39.91 -18.02 -19.98
CA LEU A 10 39.27 -18.57 -18.77
C LEU A 10 39.63 -17.79 -17.49
N GLY A 11 40.58 -16.85 -17.57
CA GLY A 11 41.02 -16.02 -16.43
C GLY A 11 40.35 -14.65 -16.33
N ALA A 12 39.45 -14.29 -17.25
CA ALA A 12 38.87 -12.94 -17.34
C ALA A 12 37.41 -12.83 -16.88
N MET A 13 36.82 -13.92 -16.32
CA MET A 13 35.42 -13.94 -15.89
C MET A 13 35.21 -13.79 -14.36
N LEU A 14 36.26 -13.52 -13.58
CA LEU A 14 36.14 -13.22 -12.14
C LEU A 14 36.44 -11.74 -11.76
N ALA A 15 36.70 -10.86 -12.73
CA ALA A 15 37.06 -9.46 -12.47
C ALA A 15 35.86 -8.48 -12.54
N GLY A 16 34.65 -8.95 -12.23
CA GLY A 16 33.40 -8.20 -12.48
C GLY A 16 32.50 -7.93 -11.28
N ALA A 17 32.85 -8.38 -10.07
CA ALA A 17 32.26 -7.78 -8.87
C ALA A 17 32.94 -6.42 -8.70
N ALA A 18 32.46 -5.43 -9.44
CA ALA A 18 32.73 -4.04 -9.10
C ALA A 18 32.27 -3.87 -7.66
N ASN A 19 33.22 -3.77 -6.72
CA ASN A 19 32.92 -3.46 -5.33
C ASN A 19 32.27 -2.08 -5.33
N ALA A 20 30.93 -2.06 -5.38
CA ALA A 20 30.18 -0.84 -5.28
C ALA A 20 30.46 -0.28 -3.88
N GLN A 21 31.17 0.85 -3.85
CA GLN A 21 31.49 1.60 -2.64
C GLN A 21 30.24 1.86 -1.80
N VAL A 22 29.12 2.11 -2.47
CA VAL A 22 27.79 2.13 -1.89
C VAL A 22 26.90 1.23 -2.74
N GLU A 23 26.24 0.27 -2.11
CA GLU A 23 25.24 -0.57 -2.76
C GLU A 23 23.85 -0.14 -2.31
N ILE A 24 22.89 -0.13 -3.24
CA ILE A 24 21.53 0.32 -2.96
C ILE A 24 20.51 -0.64 -3.57
N PHE A 25 19.52 -1.00 -2.76
CA PHE A 25 18.38 -1.81 -3.14
C PHE A 25 17.09 -1.03 -2.87
N CYS A 26 16.10 -1.25 -3.73
CA CYS A 26 14.77 -0.70 -3.55
C CYS A 26 13.74 -1.72 -4.00
N GLN A 27 12.65 -1.84 -3.25
CA GLN A 27 11.54 -2.70 -3.62
C GLN A 27 10.22 -2.09 -3.14
N PRO A 28 9.28 -1.78 -4.05
CA PRO A 28 7.89 -1.54 -3.67
C PRO A 28 7.32 -2.75 -2.94
N ILE A 29 6.58 -2.53 -1.84
CA ILE A 29 6.00 -3.65 -1.08
C ILE A 29 4.90 -4.38 -1.85
N HIS A 30 4.33 -3.71 -2.86
CA HIS A 30 3.30 -4.24 -3.75
C HIS A 30 3.55 -3.82 -5.21
N THR A 31 2.98 -4.54 -6.16
CA THR A 31 3.03 -4.19 -7.59
C THR A 31 1.88 -3.31 -8.05
N ASP A 32 0.78 -3.27 -7.30
CA ASP A 32 -0.43 -2.55 -7.67
C ASP A 32 -0.92 -1.82 -6.43
N PHE A 33 -0.92 -0.50 -6.46
CA PHE A 33 -1.40 0.32 -5.37
C PHE A 33 -2.74 1.01 -5.69
N LEU A 34 -3.64 1.08 -4.71
CA LEU A 34 -4.84 1.89 -4.79
C LEU A 34 -4.47 3.37 -4.66
N ILE A 35 -5.04 4.22 -5.52
CA ILE A 35 -4.86 5.67 -5.37
C ILE A 35 -5.27 6.11 -3.96
N SER A 36 -4.43 6.95 -3.35
CA SER A 36 -4.55 7.48 -1.99
C SER A 36 -4.35 6.47 -0.85
N GLU A 37 -3.80 5.29 -1.15
CA GLU A 37 -3.22 4.43 -0.12
C GLU A 37 -1.70 4.70 0.04
N GLU A 38 -1.14 4.29 1.18
CA GLU A 38 0.29 4.34 1.43
C GLU A 38 1.07 3.56 0.35
N THR A 39 1.88 4.28 -0.43
CA THR A 39 2.73 3.73 -1.48
C THR A 39 4.11 3.43 -0.91
N THR A 40 4.18 2.39 -0.07
CA THR A 40 5.39 2.04 0.66
C THR A 40 6.43 1.35 -0.22
N ILE A 41 7.67 1.79 -0.09
CA ILE A 41 8.86 1.15 -0.66
C ILE A 41 9.83 0.79 0.46
N ARG A 42 10.55 -0.32 0.32
CA ARG A 42 11.69 -0.67 1.17
C ARG A 42 12.96 -0.24 0.47
N VAL A 43 13.77 0.56 1.15
CA VAL A 43 15.10 0.97 0.71
C VAL A 43 16.13 0.35 1.62
N GLU A 44 17.20 -0.15 1.03
CA GLU A 44 18.35 -0.71 1.74
C GLU A 44 19.62 -0.15 1.12
N VAL A 45 20.52 0.36 1.96
CA VAL A 45 21.79 0.96 1.53
C VAL A 45 22.91 0.30 2.32
N HIS A 46 23.87 -0.30 1.62
CA HIS A 46 25.06 -0.89 2.21
C HIS A 46 26.22 0.08 1.98
N ASN A 47 26.82 0.54 3.08
CA ASN A 47 27.96 1.44 3.03
C ASN A 47 29.26 0.64 3.09
N ASN A 48 29.82 0.28 1.93
CA ASN A 48 31.12 -0.39 1.83
C ASN A 48 32.29 0.62 1.76
N THR A 49 32.04 1.90 2.04
CA THR A 49 33.08 2.94 2.09
C THR A 49 33.73 3.02 3.46
N SER A 50 34.83 3.75 3.58
CA SER A 50 35.43 4.14 4.87
C SER A 50 34.71 5.30 5.55
N ASP A 51 33.86 6.02 4.82
CA ASP A 51 33.24 7.26 5.29
C ASP A 51 31.84 6.98 5.81
N THR A 52 31.36 7.84 6.70
CA THR A 52 29.96 7.80 7.16
C THR A 52 29.08 8.57 6.18
N LEU A 53 27.97 7.97 5.73
CA LEU A 53 26.98 8.64 4.87
C LEU A 53 25.94 9.32 5.75
N VAL A 54 25.84 10.64 5.66
CA VAL A 54 24.89 11.48 6.40
C VAL A 54 23.84 11.98 5.42
N LEU A 55 22.59 11.53 5.57
CA LEU A 55 21.51 11.80 4.60
C LEU A 55 20.75 13.11 4.85
N ALA A 56 20.85 13.69 6.05
CA ALA A 56 20.14 14.91 6.43
C ALA A 56 20.92 15.78 7.43
N GLY A 57 20.45 17.01 7.64
CA GLY A 57 21.06 17.97 8.56
C GLY A 57 22.23 18.76 7.97
N THR A 58 22.92 19.52 8.82
CA THR A 58 23.97 20.48 8.40
C THR A 58 25.24 19.81 7.87
N ASN A 59 25.51 18.57 8.31
CA ASN A 59 26.69 17.80 7.90
C ASN A 59 26.38 16.79 6.78
N ARG A 60 25.27 16.96 6.07
CA ARG A 60 24.85 16.08 4.96
C ARG A 60 25.93 16.00 3.90
N ASN A 61 26.44 14.80 3.64
CA ASN A 61 27.44 14.51 2.61
C ASN A 61 26.95 13.49 1.56
N ALA A 62 25.76 12.94 1.74
CA ALA A 62 25.11 12.03 0.80
C ALA A 62 23.65 12.45 0.58
N LYS A 63 23.10 12.14 -0.59
CA LYS A 63 21.72 12.46 -0.96
C LYS A 63 21.02 11.22 -1.51
N LEU A 64 20.08 10.68 -0.74
CA LEU A 64 19.17 9.63 -1.17
C LEU A 64 17.93 10.27 -1.82
N GLY A 65 17.47 9.73 -2.95
CA GLY A 65 16.30 10.24 -3.65
C GLY A 65 15.63 9.23 -4.56
N PHE A 66 14.47 9.61 -5.08
CA PHE A 66 13.64 8.78 -5.95
C PHE A 66 13.30 9.50 -7.25
N GLU A 67 13.51 8.82 -8.36
CA GLU A 67 13.01 9.18 -9.68
C GLU A 67 11.73 8.40 -9.94
N LEU A 68 10.60 9.11 -10.03
CA LEU A 68 9.32 8.54 -10.45
C LEU A 68 8.95 9.09 -11.82
N THR A 69 8.62 8.20 -12.75
CA THR A 69 8.10 8.59 -14.07
C THR A 69 6.85 7.79 -14.44
N THR A 70 5.96 8.39 -15.21
CA THR A 70 4.85 7.70 -15.85
C THR A 70 5.33 6.77 -16.96
N GLU A 71 4.42 5.95 -17.49
CA GLU A 71 4.68 5.14 -18.69
C GLU A 71 5.11 5.97 -19.91
N SER A 72 4.60 7.20 -20.05
CA SER A 72 5.02 8.13 -21.10
C SER A 72 6.40 8.76 -20.86
N GLY A 73 7.07 8.42 -19.75
CA GLY A 73 8.36 8.98 -19.35
C GLY A 73 8.28 10.36 -18.69
N ALA A 74 7.07 10.88 -18.43
CA ALA A 74 6.92 12.15 -17.74
C ALA A 74 7.28 12.01 -16.26
N ALA A 75 8.06 12.94 -15.72
CA ALA A 75 8.41 12.95 -14.30
C ALA A 75 7.16 13.20 -13.42
N VAL A 76 7.01 12.40 -12.37
CA VAL A 76 6.00 12.63 -11.34
C VAL A 76 6.51 13.72 -10.41
N SER A 77 5.70 14.77 -10.21
CA SER A 77 6.09 15.91 -9.38
C SER A 77 6.27 15.52 -7.92
N GLN A 78 7.44 15.85 -7.37
CA GLN A 78 7.68 15.86 -5.93
C GLN A 78 7.06 17.12 -5.33
N ARG A 79 6.29 16.97 -4.25
CA ARG A 79 5.52 18.04 -3.60
C ARG A 79 6.23 18.62 -2.38
N THR A 80 6.94 17.77 -1.65
CA THR A 80 7.59 18.09 -0.37
C THR A 80 8.91 17.34 -0.26
N GLU A 81 9.79 17.78 0.64
CA GLU A 81 11.07 17.11 0.88
C GLU A 81 10.87 15.73 1.51
N LEU A 82 11.78 14.80 1.18
CA LEU A 82 11.76 13.43 1.71
C LEU A 82 12.00 13.42 3.23
N PRO A 83 11.47 12.42 3.96
CA PRO A 83 11.42 12.43 5.42
C PRO A 83 12.73 11.97 6.08
N PHE A 84 13.88 12.40 5.56
CA PHE A 84 15.18 12.10 6.16
C PHE A 84 15.44 13.03 7.34
N ALA A 85 15.61 12.44 8.52
CA ALA A 85 15.93 13.09 9.78
C ALA A 85 17.45 13.06 10.03
N PRO A 86 17.99 13.93 10.89
CA PRO A 86 19.41 13.94 11.22
C PRO A 86 19.98 12.61 11.75
N ALA A 87 19.12 11.71 12.25
CA ALA A 87 19.50 10.38 12.69
C ALA A 87 19.67 9.36 11.53
N ASP A 88 19.29 9.72 10.30
CA ASP A 88 19.51 8.89 9.12
C ASP A 88 20.96 9.00 8.65
N VAL A 89 21.82 8.28 9.38
CA VAL A 89 23.26 8.17 9.19
C VAL A 89 23.60 6.70 8.97
N ILE A 90 24.51 6.43 8.04
CA ILE A 90 24.94 5.08 7.68
C ILE A 90 26.45 5.00 7.90
N HIS A 91 26.87 4.30 8.95
CA HIS A 91 28.28 4.15 9.28
C HIS A 91 29.01 3.25 8.28
N SER A 92 30.34 3.32 8.28
CA SER A 92 31.18 2.43 7.47
C SER A 92 30.91 0.96 7.82
N GLY A 93 30.69 0.13 6.80
CA GLY A 93 30.34 -1.28 6.95
C GLY A 93 28.90 -1.55 7.39
N GLU A 94 28.05 -0.53 7.54
CA GLU A 94 26.67 -0.68 7.98
C GLU A 94 25.70 -0.86 6.79
N THR A 95 24.65 -1.64 7.05
CA THR A 95 23.45 -1.70 6.22
C THR A 95 22.33 -0.90 6.89
N TRP A 96 21.84 0.12 6.21
CA TRP A 96 20.69 0.90 6.63
C TRP A 96 19.45 0.46 5.85
N THR A 97 18.36 0.16 6.55
CA THR A 97 17.10 -0.27 5.93
C THR A 97 15.95 0.60 6.42
N ARG A 98 15.12 1.10 5.49
CA ARG A 98 13.96 1.92 5.82
C ARG A 98 12.77 1.67 4.90
N ALA A 99 11.58 1.61 5.50
CA ALA A 99 10.32 1.70 4.77
C ALA A 99 9.93 3.17 4.62
N ILE A 100 9.62 3.58 3.39
CA ILE A 100 9.26 4.97 3.05
C ILE A 100 7.96 4.94 2.28
N ASP A 101 6.94 5.62 2.78
CA ASP A 101 5.72 5.91 2.02
C ASP A 101 5.97 7.08 1.06
N LEU A 102 5.75 6.86 -0.23
CA LEU A 102 5.92 7.88 -1.27
C LEU A 102 4.71 8.82 -1.40
N LEU A 103 3.53 8.42 -0.92
CA LEU A 103 2.28 9.17 -1.11
C LEU A 103 2.36 10.62 -0.59
N PRO A 104 2.95 10.92 0.58
CA PRO A 104 3.00 12.30 1.09
C PRO A 104 3.93 13.22 0.28
N PHE A 105 4.88 12.64 -0.47
CA PHE A 105 5.97 13.36 -1.11
C PHE A 105 5.80 13.53 -2.61
N TYR A 106 4.98 12.70 -3.26
CA TYR A 106 4.80 12.69 -4.72
C TYR A 106 3.34 12.82 -5.14
N ASP A 107 3.10 13.36 -6.33
CA ASP A 107 1.74 13.45 -6.90
C ASP A 107 1.25 12.11 -7.49
N LEU A 108 0.77 11.22 -6.62
CA LEU A 108 0.29 9.87 -6.97
C LEU A 108 -1.24 9.79 -7.20
N ARG A 109 -1.84 10.83 -7.77
CA ARG A 109 -3.32 10.90 -7.96
C ARG A 109 -3.82 10.23 -9.23
N ASN A 110 -2.95 10.06 -10.22
CA ASN A 110 -3.34 9.58 -11.55
C ASN A 110 -3.10 8.08 -11.66
N PRO A 111 -4.11 7.30 -12.11
CA PRO A 111 -3.92 5.88 -12.35
C PRO A 111 -2.95 5.65 -13.52
N GLY A 112 -2.26 4.53 -13.49
CA GLY A 112 -1.34 4.12 -14.54
C GLY A 112 -0.08 3.45 -13.99
N ARG A 113 0.75 2.95 -14.90
CA ARG A 113 2.03 2.35 -14.57
C ARG A 113 3.07 3.43 -14.28
N LEU A 114 3.77 3.27 -13.16
CA LEU A 114 4.89 4.11 -12.76
C LEU A 114 6.18 3.30 -12.78
N MET A 115 7.26 3.98 -13.18
CA MET A 115 8.63 3.53 -13.01
C MET A 115 9.23 4.24 -11.81
N LEU A 116 9.85 3.48 -10.91
CA LEU A 116 10.62 3.95 -9.79
C LEU A 116 12.09 3.59 -9.99
N ARG A 117 12.96 4.56 -9.76
CA ARG A 117 14.40 4.34 -9.60
C ARG A 117 14.88 5.07 -8.37
N THR A 118 15.64 4.39 -7.52
CA THR A 118 16.23 5.00 -6.33
C THR A 118 17.69 5.30 -6.61
N TYR A 119 18.19 6.41 -6.07
CA TYR A 119 19.58 6.78 -6.17
C TYR A 119 20.14 7.27 -4.85
N ILE A 120 21.43 7.06 -4.64
CA ILE A 120 22.21 7.76 -3.63
C ILE A 120 23.39 8.45 -4.31
N GLU A 121 23.50 9.76 -4.12
CA GLU A 121 24.63 10.55 -4.55
C GLU A 121 25.62 10.68 -3.38
N TRP A 122 26.88 10.32 -3.61
CA TRP A 122 27.98 10.48 -2.66
C TRP A 122 29.30 10.64 -3.43
N ASP A 123 30.17 11.54 -2.96
CA ASP A 123 31.48 11.83 -3.57
C ASP A 123 31.43 12.09 -5.09
N GLY A 124 30.43 12.88 -5.52
CA GLY A 124 30.21 13.23 -6.93
C GLY A 124 29.76 12.06 -7.82
N LYS A 125 29.47 10.89 -7.26
CA LYS A 125 28.97 9.70 -7.97
C LYS A 125 27.53 9.41 -7.58
N ALA A 126 26.74 8.93 -8.53
CA ALA A 126 25.39 8.43 -8.28
C ALA A 126 25.39 6.90 -8.37
N PHE A 127 24.91 6.26 -7.30
CA PHE A 127 24.66 4.82 -7.23
C PHE A 127 23.17 4.60 -7.39
N LEU A 128 22.76 3.76 -8.33
CA LEU A 128 21.39 3.69 -8.82
C LEU A 128 20.86 2.26 -8.74
N THR A 129 19.62 2.10 -8.31
CA THR A 129 18.93 0.82 -8.42
C THR A 129 18.59 0.51 -9.88
N PRO A 130 18.29 -0.77 -10.20
CA PRO A 130 17.46 -1.09 -11.35
C PRO A 130 16.13 -0.33 -11.34
N LYS A 131 15.47 -0.30 -12.49
CA LYS A 131 14.12 0.25 -12.61
C LYS A 131 13.11 -0.74 -12.02
N HIS A 132 12.30 -0.27 -11.09
CA HIS A 132 11.15 -0.99 -10.55
C HIS A 132 9.87 -0.42 -11.15
N PHE A 133 8.84 -1.24 -11.27
CA PHE A 133 7.55 -0.81 -11.80
C PHE A 133 6.44 -1.21 -10.83
N PHE A 134 5.48 -0.32 -10.68
CA PHE A 134 4.23 -0.58 -9.98
C PHE A 134 3.09 0.20 -10.66
N ASN A 135 1.86 -0.19 -10.40
CA ASN A 135 0.67 0.47 -10.94
C ASN A 135 -0.05 1.26 -9.86
N LEU A 136 -0.61 2.40 -10.24
CA LEU A 136 -1.66 3.07 -9.48
C LEU A 136 -3.01 2.73 -10.09
N THR A 137 -3.95 2.22 -9.30
CA THR A 137 -5.28 1.80 -9.75
C THR A 137 -6.39 2.46 -8.92
N ARG A 138 -7.57 2.58 -9.53
CA ARG A 138 -8.78 3.02 -8.80
C ARG A 138 -9.48 1.87 -8.06
N GLY A 139 -9.19 0.63 -8.45
CA GLY A 139 -9.90 -0.58 -8.01
C GLY A 139 -11.36 -0.61 -8.49
N PRO A 140 -11.96 -1.79 -8.74
CA PRO A 140 -13.40 -1.88 -8.97
C PRO A 140 -14.17 -1.44 -7.72
N GLU A 141 -15.34 -0.85 -7.93
CA GLU A 141 -16.26 -0.43 -6.86
C GLU A 141 -17.14 -1.60 -6.44
N MET A 142 -17.11 -1.95 -5.15
CA MET A 142 -17.94 -3.01 -4.57
C MET A 142 -19.19 -2.47 -3.87
N GLY A 143 -19.15 -1.20 -3.47
CA GLY A 143 -20.25 -0.52 -2.78
C GLY A 143 -19.95 0.95 -2.60
N LYS A 144 -20.98 1.76 -2.34
CA LYS A 144 -20.83 3.19 -2.08
C LYS A 144 -21.90 3.70 -1.13
N LEU A 145 -21.57 4.79 -0.44
CA LEU A 145 -22.47 5.55 0.41
C LEU A 145 -22.20 7.04 0.15
N ILE A 146 -23.24 7.80 -0.15
CA ILE A 146 -23.16 9.25 -0.35
C ILE A 146 -23.91 9.92 0.78
N VAL A 147 -23.24 10.83 1.49
CA VAL A 147 -23.78 11.49 2.68
C VAL A 147 -23.72 13.00 2.47
N ALA A 148 -24.77 13.72 2.84
CA ALA A 148 -24.74 15.17 2.88
C ALA A 148 -23.79 15.64 3.99
N ALA A 149 -22.83 16.50 3.65
CA ALA A 149 -21.89 17.13 4.55
C ALA A 149 -22.11 18.65 4.57
N GLY A 150 -22.02 19.24 5.77
CA GLY A 150 -22.21 20.67 6.00
C GLY A 150 -23.62 21.05 6.46
N THR A 151 -23.70 22.20 7.13
CA THR A 151 -24.95 22.82 7.62
C THR A 151 -25.22 24.12 6.86
N GLY A 152 -26.45 24.34 6.37
CA GLY A 152 -26.86 25.59 5.71
C GLY A 152 -26.97 25.51 4.17
N GLN A 153 -26.74 26.63 3.47
CA GLN A 153 -27.00 26.78 2.02
C GLN A 153 -25.96 26.10 1.11
N LYS A 154 -24.79 25.70 1.61
CA LYS A 154 -23.82 24.87 0.88
C LYS A 154 -23.92 23.42 1.34
N LYS A 155 -24.77 22.63 0.68
CA LYS A 155 -24.80 21.17 0.84
C LYS A 155 -23.61 20.57 0.09
N ALA A 156 -22.52 20.28 0.79
CA ALA A 156 -21.49 19.41 0.24
C ALA A 156 -21.97 17.95 0.35
N THR A 157 -21.42 17.05 -0.46
CA THR A 157 -21.72 15.59 -0.38
C THR A 157 -20.43 14.81 -0.31
N VAL A 158 -20.19 14.09 0.78
CA VAL A 158 -19.03 13.19 0.88
C VAL A 158 -19.42 11.83 0.31
N LYS A 159 -18.55 11.27 -0.53
CA LYS A 159 -18.72 9.93 -1.10
C LYS A 159 -17.72 8.97 -0.48
N TYR A 160 -18.26 7.92 0.13
CA TYR A 160 -17.54 6.75 0.58
C TYR A 160 -17.70 5.64 -0.44
N SER A 161 -16.63 4.96 -0.83
CA SER A 161 -16.70 3.79 -1.69
C SER A 161 -15.84 2.65 -1.18
N LEU A 162 -16.32 1.43 -1.36
CA LEU A 162 -15.55 0.22 -1.11
C LEU A 162 -14.88 -0.20 -2.42
N ARG A 163 -13.56 -0.36 -2.40
CA ARG A 163 -12.74 -0.70 -3.56
C ARG A 163 -11.90 -1.92 -3.27
N THR A 164 -11.63 -2.72 -4.29
CA THR A 164 -10.71 -3.86 -4.13
C THR A 164 -9.44 -3.71 -4.96
N VAL A 165 -8.36 -4.33 -4.49
CA VAL A 165 -7.11 -4.48 -5.22
C VAL A 165 -6.59 -5.89 -5.02
N ALA A 166 -6.19 -6.55 -6.11
CA ALA A 166 -5.52 -7.84 -6.03
C ALA A 166 -4.08 -7.66 -5.53
N ARG A 167 -3.68 -8.45 -4.55
CA ARG A 167 -2.31 -8.54 -4.00
C ARG A 167 -1.84 -9.99 -4.03
N ALA A 168 -0.58 -10.20 -3.63
CA ALA A 168 0.00 -11.54 -3.52
C ALA A 168 -0.74 -12.40 -2.47
N GLU A 169 -1.24 -11.78 -1.39
CA GLU A 169 -1.97 -12.48 -0.33
C GLU A 169 -3.45 -12.75 -0.68
N GLY A 170 -3.93 -12.23 -1.81
CA GLY A 170 -5.31 -12.31 -2.25
C GLY A 170 -5.92 -10.94 -2.53
N GLU A 171 -7.24 -10.88 -2.63
CA GLU A 171 -7.93 -9.61 -2.82
C GLU A 171 -8.06 -8.85 -1.50
N MET A 172 -7.72 -7.57 -1.52
CA MET A 172 -7.80 -6.66 -0.39
C MET A 172 -8.93 -5.66 -0.60
N LEU A 173 -9.71 -5.38 0.45
CA LEU A 173 -10.78 -4.40 0.46
C LEU A 173 -10.32 -3.11 1.12
N PHE A 174 -10.71 -1.97 0.54
CA PHE A 174 -10.39 -0.64 1.01
C PHE A 174 -11.64 0.22 1.14
N LEU A 175 -11.71 1.03 2.18
CA LEU A 175 -12.61 2.17 2.24
C LEU A 175 -11.92 3.38 1.62
N CYS A 176 -12.53 3.96 0.59
CA CYS A 176 -12.07 5.18 -0.06
C CYS A 176 -12.99 6.35 0.27
N ILE A 177 -12.40 7.52 0.54
CA ILE A 177 -13.11 8.77 0.81
C ILE A 177 -12.79 9.73 -0.33
N GLU A 178 -13.83 10.25 -0.97
CA GLU A 178 -13.71 11.21 -2.08
C GLU A 178 -14.22 12.58 -1.63
N ASP A 179 -13.43 13.61 -1.94
CA ASP A 179 -13.78 15.00 -1.68
C ASP A 179 -15.03 15.41 -2.49
N PRO A 180 -16.01 16.07 -1.86
CA PRO A 180 -17.27 16.46 -2.51
C PRO A 180 -17.09 17.31 -3.76
N GLU A 181 -16.20 18.29 -3.70
CA GLU A 181 -16.11 19.39 -4.66
C GLU A 181 -15.20 19.01 -5.82
N THR A 182 -14.10 18.30 -5.51
CA THR A 182 -13.07 17.95 -6.49
C THR A 182 -13.21 16.53 -7.04
N GLN A 183 -14.03 15.68 -6.39
CA GLN A 183 -14.13 14.23 -6.67
C GLN A 183 -12.76 13.52 -6.60
N VAL A 184 -11.78 14.14 -5.95
CA VAL A 184 -10.45 13.57 -5.73
C VAL A 184 -10.51 12.68 -4.50
N ARG A 185 -9.94 11.49 -4.59
CA ARG A 185 -9.83 10.59 -3.44
C ARG A 185 -8.82 11.16 -2.45
N VAL A 186 -9.27 11.44 -1.23
CA VAL A 186 -8.46 12.09 -0.19
C VAL A 186 -7.82 11.09 0.76
N ALA A 187 -8.44 9.90 0.92
CA ALA A 187 -7.91 8.85 1.78
C ALA A 187 -8.37 7.46 1.29
N ALA A 188 -7.54 6.45 1.59
CA ALA A 188 -7.90 5.05 1.48
C ALA A 188 -7.44 4.28 2.73
N ALA A 189 -8.36 3.56 3.37
CA ALA A 189 -8.07 2.71 4.53
C ALA A 189 -8.18 1.23 4.14
N ASN A 190 -7.11 0.47 4.38
CA ASN A 190 -7.11 -0.98 4.16
C ASN A 190 -7.98 -1.67 5.23
N LEU A 191 -8.94 -2.48 4.79
CA LEU A 191 -9.87 -3.22 5.65
C LEU A 191 -9.51 -4.70 5.80
N GLY A 192 -8.51 -5.17 5.05
CA GLY A 192 -8.04 -6.55 5.05
C GLY A 192 -8.49 -7.34 3.83
N THR A 193 -8.26 -8.66 3.89
CA THR A 193 -8.62 -9.61 2.83
C THR A 193 -10.13 -9.65 2.62
N SER A 194 -10.57 -9.78 1.37
CA SER A 194 -11.97 -9.93 0.99
C SER A 194 -12.15 -11.08 0.01
N ILE A 195 -13.17 -11.90 0.26
CA ILE A 195 -13.64 -12.91 -0.69
C ILE A 195 -15.04 -12.54 -1.19
N ARG A 196 -15.24 -12.62 -2.50
CA ARG A 196 -16.43 -12.11 -3.18
C ARG A 196 -17.60 -13.11 -3.22
N LEU A 197 -17.90 -13.80 -2.11
CA LEU A 197 -19.12 -14.62 -2.06
C LEU A 197 -20.35 -13.79 -1.66
N TYR A 198 -20.15 -12.78 -0.81
CA TYR A 198 -21.19 -11.84 -0.40
C TYR A 198 -20.75 -10.40 -0.65
N PRO A 199 -21.62 -9.52 -1.19
CA PRO A 199 -21.31 -8.11 -1.34
C PRO A 199 -20.99 -7.47 0.03
N PRO A 200 -19.93 -6.65 0.13
CA PRO A 200 -19.64 -5.96 1.35
C PRO A 200 -20.71 -4.89 1.62
N GLN A 201 -21.05 -4.71 2.89
CA GLN A 201 -22.03 -3.73 3.32
C GLN A 201 -21.30 -2.50 3.88
N LEU A 202 -21.84 -1.31 3.61
CA LEU A 202 -21.32 -0.03 4.11
C LEU A 202 -22.48 0.79 4.68
N ARG A 203 -22.37 1.22 5.94
CA ARG A 203 -23.36 2.06 6.63
C ARG A 203 -22.66 3.18 7.42
N ARG A 204 -23.43 4.20 7.79
CA ARG A 204 -23.02 5.26 8.70
C ARG A 204 -24.01 5.34 9.85
N ASP A 205 -23.54 5.41 11.08
CA ASP A 205 -24.39 5.55 12.27
C ASP A 205 -24.68 7.03 12.60
N ALA A 206 -25.46 7.25 13.67
CA ALA A 206 -25.80 8.59 14.16
C ALA A 206 -24.57 9.39 14.64
N GLU A 207 -23.54 8.71 15.14
CA GLU A 207 -22.26 9.28 15.58
C GLU A 207 -21.30 9.57 14.41
N ALA A 208 -21.78 9.48 13.16
CA ALA A 208 -21.01 9.67 11.94
C ALA A 208 -19.90 8.63 11.68
N ARG A 209 -19.90 7.50 12.41
CA ARG A 209 -18.93 6.41 12.22
C ARG A 209 -19.34 5.56 11.03
N LEU A 210 -18.36 5.09 10.29
CA LEU A 210 -18.53 4.23 9.14
C LEU A 210 -18.40 2.78 9.57
N HIS A 211 -19.39 1.97 9.23
CA HIS A 211 -19.40 0.54 9.49
C HIS A 211 -19.26 -0.21 8.17
N VAL A 212 -18.26 -1.07 8.08
CA VAL A 212 -18.04 -1.95 6.92
C VAL A 212 -18.06 -3.39 7.38
N LEU A 213 -18.95 -4.20 6.79
CA LEU A 213 -19.02 -5.63 7.01
C LEU A 213 -18.71 -6.34 5.69
N HIS A 214 -17.68 -7.19 5.68
CA HIS A 214 -17.29 -7.94 4.50
C HIS A 214 -16.82 -9.34 4.86
N GLN A 215 -16.90 -10.27 3.91
CA GLN A 215 -16.38 -11.62 4.12
C GLN A 215 -14.88 -11.65 3.86
N ALA A 216 -14.10 -12.02 4.88
CA ALA A 216 -12.64 -12.06 4.81
C ALA A 216 -12.07 -13.46 4.57
N ALA A 217 -12.85 -14.50 4.87
CA ALA A 217 -12.53 -15.90 4.57
C ALA A 217 -13.83 -16.71 4.47
N PRO A 218 -13.82 -17.96 3.95
CA PRO A 218 -15.04 -18.75 3.76
C PRO A 218 -15.92 -18.87 5.02
N ASN A 219 -15.30 -18.94 6.20
CA ASN A 219 -15.97 -19.05 7.49
C ASN A 219 -15.93 -17.76 8.35
N ARG A 220 -15.50 -16.62 7.80
CA ARG A 220 -15.22 -15.42 8.58
C ARG A 220 -15.62 -14.12 7.88
N PHE A 221 -16.37 -13.29 8.59
CA PHE A 221 -16.61 -11.89 8.26
C PHE A 221 -15.76 -10.98 9.14
N THR A 222 -15.44 -9.81 8.61
CA THR A 222 -14.78 -8.72 9.34
C THR A 222 -15.71 -7.53 9.35
N HIS A 223 -15.96 -7.01 10.55
CA HIS A 223 -16.64 -5.74 10.78
C HIS A 223 -15.60 -4.70 11.19
N SER A 224 -15.47 -3.65 10.40
CA SER A 224 -14.62 -2.51 10.72
C SER A 224 -15.49 -1.31 11.06
N VAL A 225 -15.16 -0.61 12.15
CA VAL A 225 -15.73 0.69 12.52
C VAL A 225 -14.66 1.74 12.31
N LEU A 226 -14.95 2.78 11.54
CA LEU A 226 -13.99 3.85 11.21
C LEU A 226 -14.60 5.23 11.49
N THR A 227 -13.74 6.23 11.68
CA THR A 227 -14.16 7.64 11.65
C THR A 227 -14.68 8.01 10.25
N ASP A 228 -15.36 9.16 10.15
CA ASP A 228 -15.78 9.75 8.88
C ASP A 228 -14.60 10.19 7.99
N THR A 229 -13.39 10.28 8.56
CA THR A 229 -12.11 10.49 7.87
C THR A 229 -11.34 9.20 7.57
N GLY A 230 -11.88 8.03 7.93
CA GLY A 230 -11.31 6.73 7.56
C GLY A 230 -10.27 6.16 8.53
N HIS A 231 -10.11 6.72 9.73
CA HIS A 231 -9.28 6.10 10.77
C HIS A 231 -10.02 4.92 11.40
N LEU A 232 -9.35 3.76 11.48
CA LEU A 232 -9.91 2.56 12.10
C LEU A 232 -10.07 2.76 13.63
N LEU A 233 -11.29 2.61 14.12
CA LEU A 233 -11.64 2.70 15.54
C LEU A 233 -11.72 1.31 16.20
N ASN A 234 -12.33 0.36 15.50
CA ASN A 234 -12.48 -1.02 15.97
C ASN A 234 -12.52 -1.98 14.78
N GLN A 235 -12.07 -3.21 14.99
CA GLN A 235 -12.20 -4.29 14.03
C GLN A 235 -12.49 -5.61 14.75
N GLU A 236 -13.60 -6.24 14.37
CA GLU A 236 -14.08 -7.48 14.95
C GLU A 236 -14.33 -8.52 13.85
N HIS A 237 -14.33 -9.79 14.23
CA HIS A 237 -14.55 -10.90 13.31
C HIS A 237 -15.75 -11.75 13.75
N PHE A 238 -16.51 -12.24 12.78
CA PHE A 238 -17.73 -13.03 13.00
C PHE A 238 -17.68 -14.34 12.22
N ALA A 239 -18.10 -15.44 12.84
CA ALA A 239 -18.17 -16.75 12.21
C ALA A 239 -19.42 -16.90 11.33
N THR A 240 -19.35 -17.79 10.34
CA THR A 240 -20.47 -18.10 9.43
C THR A 240 -20.95 -19.56 9.60
N ASP A 241 -21.03 -20.04 10.84
CA ASP A 241 -21.33 -21.44 11.16
C ASP A 241 -22.80 -21.71 11.50
N TYR A 242 -23.53 -20.69 11.98
CA TYR A 242 -24.96 -20.79 12.32
C TYR A 242 -25.84 -19.77 11.60
N GLN A 243 -25.34 -18.54 11.44
CA GLN A 243 -26.07 -17.46 10.80
C GLN A 243 -25.07 -16.60 10.03
N MET A 244 -25.48 -16.12 8.85
CA MET A 244 -24.69 -15.16 8.11
C MET A 244 -24.63 -13.84 8.88
N PRO A 245 -23.43 -13.30 9.16
CA PRO A 245 -23.33 -12.00 9.80
C PRO A 245 -23.97 -10.89 8.95
N GLU A 246 -24.74 -10.02 9.60
CA GLU A 246 -25.51 -8.96 8.93
C GLU A 246 -25.49 -7.68 9.76
N MET A 247 -25.31 -6.52 9.11
CA MET A 247 -25.49 -5.23 9.76
C MET A 247 -26.96 -4.85 9.89
N ARG A 248 -27.37 -4.51 11.10
CA ARG A 248 -28.69 -3.99 11.44
C ARG A 248 -28.57 -2.64 12.12
N GLU A 249 -29.61 -1.84 11.99
CA GLU A 249 -29.74 -0.58 12.70
C GLU A 249 -30.68 -0.78 13.88
N VAL A 250 -30.23 -0.43 15.09
CA VAL A 250 -30.99 -0.51 16.34
C VAL A 250 -30.74 0.79 17.08
N ASP A 251 -31.81 1.53 17.39
CA ASP A 251 -31.74 2.82 18.08
C ASP A 251 -30.73 3.81 17.45
N ALA A 252 -30.69 3.87 16.12
CA ALA A 252 -29.77 4.70 15.32
C ALA A 252 -28.28 4.32 15.41
N HIS A 253 -27.95 3.19 16.05
CA HIS A 253 -26.63 2.58 16.02
C HIS A 253 -26.59 1.39 15.06
N VAL A 254 -25.42 1.13 14.48
CA VAL A 254 -25.20 -0.03 13.63
C VAL A 254 -24.61 -1.17 14.44
N VAL A 255 -25.32 -2.29 14.49
CA VAL A 255 -24.92 -3.53 15.16
C VAL A 255 -24.74 -4.65 14.14
N VAL A 256 -23.82 -5.58 14.40
CA VAL A 256 -23.64 -6.79 13.59
C VAL A 256 -24.27 -7.97 14.33
N THR A 257 -25.13 -8.70 13.63
CA THR A 257 -25.64 -9.99 14.14
C THR A 257 -24.66 -11.10 13.79
N GLY A 258 -24.60 -12.14 14.62
CA GLY A 258 -23.73 -13.29 14.41
C GLY A 258 -22.85 -13.60 15.62
N ARG A 259 -22.22 -14.76 15.60
CA ARG A 259 -21.29 -15.21 16.65
C ARG A 259 -19.91 -14.60 16.41
N PRO A 260 -19.22 -14.05 17.43
CA PRO A 260 -17.81 -13.68 17.30
C PRO A 260 -16.96 -14.86 16.82
N TYR A 261 -16.03 -14.60 15.90
CA TYR A 261 -15.10 -15.60 15.40
C TYR A 261 -14.00 -15.84 16.43
N ILE A 262 -13.76 -17.11 16.75
CA ILE A 262 -12.66 -17.54 17.61
C ILE A 262 -11.59 -18.20 16.73
N PRO A 263 -10.34 -17.72 16.74
CA PRO A 263 -9.27 -18.35 15.97
C PRO A 263 -9.14 -19.85 16.26
N GLY A 264 -9.12 -20.66 15.20
CA GLY A 264 -9.04 -22.12 15.29
C GLY A 264 -10.39 -22.86 15.36
N ASP A 265 -11.52 -22.14 15.34
CA ASP A 265 -12.85 -22.75 15.23
C ASP A 265 -13.29 -22.83 13.75
N ASP A 266 -13.02 -23.96 13.09
CA ASP A 266 -13.22 -24.16 11.65
C ASP A 266 -14.62 -24.69 11.26
N ARG A 267 -15.61 -24.55 12.14
CA ARG A 267 -16.98 -24.96 11.84
C ARG A 267 -17.54 -24.12 10.68
N ARG A 268 -18.15 -24.78 9.69
CA ARG A 268 -18.80 -24.15 8.53
C ARG A 268 -20.30 -24.38 8.62
N LEU A 269 -21.10 -23.42 8.14
CA LEU A 269 -22.51 -23.69 7.82
C LEU A 269 -22.55 -24.89 6.86
N PRO A 270 -23.43 -25.89 7.06
CA PRO A 270 -23.69 -26.86 6.03
C PRO A 270 -24.12 -26.10 4.77
N LEU A 271 -23.45 -26.39 3.64
CA LEU A 271 -23.96 -25.96 2.34
C LEU A 271 -25.41 -26.44 2.27
N GLY A 272 -26.33 -25.56 1.86
CA GLY A 272 -27.77 -25.87 1.78
C GLY A 272 -28.04 -27.19 1.06
N PRO A 273 -29.20 -27.83 1.30
CA PRO A 273 -29.46 -29.17 0.83
C PRO A 273 -29.13 -29.29 -0.65
N GLU A 274 -28.25 -30.25 -1.00
CA GLU A 274 -27.99 -30.62 -2.37
C GLU A 274 -29.33 -30.97 -3.02
N THR A 275 -29.84 -30.09 -3.87
CA THR A 275 -30.93 -30.44 -4.79
C THR A 275 -30.33 -31.41 -5.79
N ASN A 276 -30.42 -32.70 -5.48
CA ASN A 276 -30.29 -33.77 -6.45
C ASN A 276 -31.40 -33.59 -7.49
N HIS A 277 -31.01 -33.17 -8.70
CA HIS A 277 -31.78 -33.32 -9.92
C HIS A 277 -31.02 -34.26 -10.87
#